data_AF-A0A7K2JCA6-F1
#
_entry.id   AF-A0A7K2JCA6-F1
#
_cell.length_a   1.000
_cell.length_b   1.000
_cell.length_c   1.000
_cell.angle_alpha   90.00
_cell.angle_beta   90.00
_cell.angle_gamma   90.00
#
_symmetry.space_group_name_H-M   'P 1'
#
loop_
_entity.id
_entity.type
_entity.pdbx_description
1 polymer ?
#
loop_
_entity_poly.entity_id
_entity_poly.type
_entity_poly.pdbx_seq_one_letter_code
_entity_poly.pdbx_strand_id
1 'polypeptide(L)' 'MAKVRVYELAKEFGVESKVVMAKLQELGEFVRSASSTI' A
#
# COMPACT_ATOMS: atom_id res chain seq x y z
N MET A 1 16.69 -1.25 -5.76
CA MET A 1 15.46 -2.06 -5.59
C MET A 1 14.34 -1.06 -5.37
N ALA A 2 13.43 -0.91 -6.33
CA ALA A 2 12.39 0.12 -6.30
C ALA A 2 11.42 -0.21 -5.18
N LYS A 3 11.47 0.57 -4.11
CA LYS A 3 10.49 0.48 -3.01
C LYS A 3 9.17 1.01 -3.55
N VAL A 4 8.17 0.14 -3.67
CA VAL A 4 6.86 0.53 -4.20
C VAL A 4 6.12 1.24 -3.09
N ARG A 5 5.53 2.41 -3.37
CA ARG A 5 4.68 3.08 -2.39
C ARG A 5 3.26 2.56 -2.47
N VAL A 6 2.58 2.57 -1.32
CA VAL A 6 1.19 2.09 -1.23
C VAL A 6 0.24 2.83 -2.17
N TYR A 7 0.43 4.15 -2.39
CA TYR A 7 -0.39 4.91 -3.34
C TYR A 7 -0.14 4.52 -4.81
N GLU A 8 1.07 4.07 -5.15
CA GLU A 8 1.42 3.62 -6.50
C GLU A 8 0.77 2.27 -6.77
N LEU A 9 0.86 1.37 -5.78
CA LEU A 9 0.17 0.10 -5.78
C LEU A 9 -1.35 0.27 -5.92
N ALA A 10 -1.92 1.21 -5.15
CA ALA A 10 -3.35 1.54 -5.22
C ALA A 10 -3.77 2.03 -6.61
N LYS A 11 -2.94 2.86 -7.26
CA LYS A 11 -3.19 3.34 -8.62
C LYS A 11 -3.11 2.21 -9.66
N GLU A 12 -2.13 1.32 -9.55
CA GLU A 12 -2.01 0.18 -10.48
C GLU A 12 -3.20 -0.77 -10.40
N PHE A 13 -3.69 -1.02 -9.19
CA PHE A 13 -4.86 -1.87 -8.99
C PHE A 13 -6.20 -1.14 -9.18
N GLY A 14 -6.20 0.19 -9.36
CA GLY A 14 -7.42 0.98 -9.50
C GLY A 14 -8.30 0.97 -8.24
N VAL A 15 -7.70 0.76 -7.07
CA VAL A 15 -8.39 0.71 -5.77
C VAL A 15 -7.96 1.88 -4.89
N GLU A 16 -8.74 2.18 -3.86
CA GLU A 16 -8.35 3.20 -2.89
C GLU A 16 -7.15 2.76 -2.05
N SER A 17 -6.27 3.72 -1.72
CA SER A 17 -5.11 3.49 -0.84
C SER A 17 -5.49 2.87 0.50
N LYS A 18 -6.68 3.19 1.05
CA LYS A 18 -7.18 2.59 2.29
C LYS A 18 -7.42 1.08 2.18
N VAL A 19 -7.90 0.61 1.01
CA VAL A 19 -8.14 -0.82 0.76
C VAL A 19 -6.81 -1.57 0.71
N VAL A 20 -5.83 -0.99 0.01
CA VAL A 20 -4.48 -1.57 -0.05
C VAL A 20 -3.81 -1.58 1.32
N MET A 21 -3.94 -0.50 2.09
CA MET A 21 -3.41 -0.43 3.45
C MET A 21 -4.04 -1.50 4.35
N ALA A 22 -5.36 -1.70 4.28
CA ALA A 22 -6.03 -2.73 5.05
C ALA A 22 -5.54 -4.14 4.66
N LYS A 23 -5.39 -4.42 3.36
CA LYS A 23 -4.86 -5.70 2.86
C LYS A 23 -3.41 -5.94 3.27
N LEU A 24 -2.56 -4.92 3.22
CA LEU A 24 -1.17 -5.02 3.69
C LEU A 24 -1.13 -5.32 5.19
N GLN A 25 -2.00 -4.69 5.97
CA GLN A 25 -2.09 -4.92 7.41
C GLN A 25 -2.55 -6.35 7.74
N GLU A 26 -3.49 -6.92 6.96
CA GLU A 26 -3.89 -8.34 7.05
C GLU A 26 -2.75 -9.31 6.70
N LEU A 27 -1.84 -8.91 5.80
CA LEU A 27 -0.67 -9.69 5.39
C LEU A 27 0.51 -9.57 6.38
N GLY A 28 0.37 -8.77 7.43
CA GLY A 28 1.43 -8.52 8.43
C GLY A 28 2.38 -7.37 8.08
N GLU A 29 2.12 -6.66 6.98
CA GLU A 29 2.86 -5.47 6.55
C GLU A 29 2.22 -4.20 7.14
N PHE A 30 2.85 -3.61 8.15
CA PHE A 30 2.30 -2.44 8.84
C PHE A 30 2.67 -1.14 8.12
N VAL A 31 1.73 -0.60 7.36
CA VAL A 31 1.89 0.69 6.65
C VAL A 31 1.23 1.83 7.42
N ARG A 32 2.01 2.87 7.74
CA ARG A 32 1.53 4.05 8.49
C ARG A 32 0.68 4.99 7.65
N SER A 33 1.00 5.12 6.36
CA SER A 33 0.33 6.05 5.45
C SER A 33 0.49 5.60 4.01
N ALA A 34 -0.28 6.19 3.10
CA ALA A 34 -0.17 5.90 1.67
C ALA A 34 1.23 6.22 1.08
N SER A 35 2.03 7.03 1.77
CA SER A 35 3.42 7.34 1.42
C SER A 35 4.44 6.31 1.91
N SER A 36 4.03 5.36 2.75
CA SER A 36 4.89 4.27 3.21
C SER A 36 5.35 3.43 2.02
N THR A 37 6.59 2.98 2.10
CA THR A 37 7.18 2.04 1.14
C THR A 37 7.04 0.62 1.67
N ILE A 38 6.62 -0.27 0.78
CA ILE A 38 6.65 -1.72 0.91
C ILE A 38 7.73 -2.30 0.00
#